data_AF-X0YN92-F1
#
_entry.id   AF-X0YN92-F1
#
_cell.length_a   1.000
_cell.length_b   1.000
_cell.length_c   1.000
_cell.angle_alpha   90.00
_cell.angle_beta   90.00
_cell.angle_gamma   90.00
#
_symmetry.space_group_name_H-M   'P 1'
#
loop_
_entity.id
_entity.type
_entity.pdbx_description
1 polymer ?
#
loop_
_entity_poly.entity_id
_entity_poly.type
_entity_poly.pdbx_seq_one_letter_code
_entity_poly.pdbx_strand_id
1 'polypeptide(L)'
;IVDLTQFEISEFLGSHTIDIYAINGDGSVVSISRELTSTIEEDKGKISRDYPDEAIVYVDYPSIGEVVSGTVVIRGWAANPGRSDTRVVEASPILWDGTNRYFSDFSSTYYSQRPDVAEYYDDPNLEYTGWAYTFDTTAIPNGTYDVVIESWEFEYDPEDPETGAFTQIDYSLDTYGQITIQN
;
A
#
# COMPACT_ATOMS: atom_id res chain seq x y z
N ILE A 1 25.29 -2.18 -47.34
CA ILE A 1 24.77 -2.97 -46.21
C ILE A 1 25.05 -2.11 -44.99
N VAL A 2 24.02 -1.51 -44.39
CA VAL A 2 24.18 -0.70 -43.19
C VAL A 2 24.04 -1.65 -42.01
N ASP A 3 25.10 -1.74 -41.21
CA ASP A 3 25.11 -2.51 -39.98
C ASP A 3 24.31 -1.72 -38.93
N LEU A 4 23.28 -2.33 -38.35
CA LEU A 4 22.48 -1.71 -37.30
C LEU A 4 23.10 -2.10 -35.97
N THR A 5 23.83 -1.19 -35.33
CA THR A 5 24.30 -1.38 -33.95
C THR A 5 23.11 -1.31 -33.00
N GLN A 6 22.88 -2.40 -32.27
CA GLN A 6 21.97 -2.44 -31.13
C GLN A 6 22.50 -1.52 -30.03
N PHE A 7 21.64 -0.67 -29.47
CA PHE A 7 21.93 0.13 -28.29
C PHE A 7 20.90 -0.21 -27.22
N GLU A 8 21.36 -0.59 -26.03
CA GLU A 8 20.50 -0.81 -24.86
C GLU A 8 20.50 0.44 -23.99
N ILE A 9 19.31 0.88 -23.57
CA ILE A 9 19.10 1.94 -22.59
C ILE A 9 18.43 1.26 -21.40
N SER A 10 19.15 1.03 -20.29
CA SER A 10 18.62 0.22 -19.18
C SER A 10 18.21 0.97 -17.92
N GLU A 11 18.29 2.32 -17.85
CA GLU A 11 18.11 3.01 -16.54
C GLU A 11 17.35 4.35 -16.54
N PHE A 12 16.69 4.76 -17.62
CA PHE A 12 15.92 6.02 -17.62
C PHE A 12 14.44 5.79 -17.94
N LEU A 13 13.58 5.86 -16.93
CA LEU A 13 12.13 5.84 -17.08
C LEU A 13 11.63 7.12 -17.75
N GLY A 14 10.56 7.03 -18.57
CA GLY A 14 9.90 8.18 -19.18
C GLY A 14 9.87 8.19 -20.72
N SER A 15 9.39 9.29 -21.28
CA SER A 15 9.30 9.48 -22.74
C SER A 15 10.65 9.90 -23.31
N HIS A 16 11.16 9.11 -24.27
CA HIS A 16 12.42 9.40 -24.94
C HIS A 16 12.20 9.69 -26.42
N THR A 17 13.04 10.57 -26.96
CA THR A 17 13.11 10.83 -28.39
C THR A 17 14.40 10.24 -28.93
N ILE A 18 14.29 9.34 -29.91
CA ILE A 18 15.44 8.75 -30.58
C ILE A 18 15.67 9.48 -31.90
N ASP A 19 16.77 10.21 -31.99
CA ASP A 19 17.22 10.84 -33.24
C ASP A 19 18.22 9.95 -33.95
N ILE A 20 17.90 9.57 -35.21
CA ILE A 20 18.79 8.78 -36.06
C ILE A 20 19.42 9.68 -37.11
N TYR A 21 20.74 9.57 -37.24
CA TYR A 21 21.53 10.28 -38.25
C TYR A 21 22.19 9.28 -39.19
N ALA A 22 22.12 9.53 -40.50
CA ALA A 22 23.02 8.91 -41.47
C ALA A 22 24.21 9.83 -41.73
N ILE A 23 25.41 9.26 -41.74
CA ILE A 23 26.61 9.95 -42.20
C ILE A 23 26.94 9.42 -43.59
N ASN A 24 26.96 10.31 -44.58
CA ASN A 24 27.33 9.96 -45.94
C ASN A 24 28.85 9.74 -46.05
N GLY A 25 29.28 9.10 -47.14
CA GLY A 25 30.71 8.84 -47.39
C GLY A 25 31.58 10.10 -47.54
N ASP A 26 30.97 11.27 -47.71
CA ASP A 26 31.63 12.58 -47.72
C ASP A 26 31.68 13.27 -46.34
N GLY A 27 31.19 12.59 -45.29
CA GLY A 27 31.16 13.09 -43.91
C GLY A 27 29.98 14.01 -43.60
N SER A 28 29.09 14.29 -44.58
CA SER A 28 27.87 15.04 -44.31
C SER A 28 26.89 14.20 -43.49
N VAL A 29 26.23 14.84 -42.51
CA VAL A 29 25.24 14.21 -41.64
C VAL A 29 23.84 14.59 -42.11
N VAL A 30 23.00 13.59 -42.37
CA VAL A 30 21.58 13.75 -42.68
C VAL A 30 20.78 13.20 -41.50
N SER A 31 19.96 14.06 -40.88
CA SER A 31 18.97 13.59 -39.90
C SER A 31 17.85 12.85 -40.63
N ILE A 32 17.58 11.62 -40.20
CA ILE A 32 16.52 10.77 -40.74
C ILE A 32 15.48 10.55 -39.64
N SER A 33 14.94 11.63 -39.08
CA SER A 33 13.92 11.51 -38.05
C SER A 33 12.55 11.17 -38.67
N ARG A 34 11.97 10.04 -38.24
CA ARG A 34 10.55 10.01 -37.91
C ARG A 34 10.51 10.12 -36.40
N GLU A 35 9.65 10.97 -35.84
CA GLU A 35 9.39 10.93 -34.41
C GLU A 35 8.89 9.52 -34.05
N LEU A 36 9.80 8.74 -33.46
CA LEU A 36 9.49 7.48 -32.81
C LEU A 36 9.55 7.79 -31.33
N THR A 37 8.39 8.14 -30.80
CA THR A 37 8.19 8.23 -29.36
C THR A 37 8.08 6.80 -28.83
N SER A 38 9.02 6.42 -27.98
CA SER A 38 8.94 5.19 -27.20
C SER A 38 8.84 5.58 -25.74
N THR A 39 7.82 5.06 -25.06
CA THR A 39 7.74 5.14 -23.60
C THR A 39 8.41 3.89 -23.06
N ILE A 40 9.43 4.08 -22.20
CA ILE A 40 9.93 3.01 -21.36
C ILE A 40 9.26 3.22 -20.01
N GLU A 41 8.25 2.41 -19.74
CA GLU A 41 7.65 2.29 -18.42
C GLU A 41 8.46 1.26 -17.63
N GLU A 42 8.47 1.40 -16.31
CA GLU A 42 8.89 0.31 -15.43
C GLU A 42 8.03 -0.92 -15.81
N ASP A 43 8.60 -2.13 -15.90
CA ASP A 43 7.78 -3.31 -16.19
C ASP A 43 6.79 -3.52 -15.05
N LYS A 44 5.60 -2.93 -15.22
CA LYS A 44 4.46 -2.98 -14.30
C LYS A 44 3.34 -3.82 -14.91
N GLY A 45 3.68 -4.99 -15.43
CA GLY A 45 2.75 -6.11 -15.55
C GLY A 45 2.39 -6.52 -16.98
N LYS A 46 2.02 -7.79 -17.21
CA LYS A 46 0.61 -8.20 -17.05
C LYS A 46 -0.29 -6.98 -16.84
N ILE A 47 -1.00 -6.56 -17.87
CA ILE A 47 -2.14 -5.62 -17.81
C ILE A 47 -2.97 -5.85 -16.53
N SER A 48 -2.64 -5.10 -15.49
CA SER A 48 -3.20 -5.14 -14.16
C SER A 48 -3.73 -3.75 -13.90
N ARG A 49 -4.93 -3.68 -13.33
CA ARG A 49 -5.60 -2.44 -12.92
C ARG A 49 -4.61 -1.62 -12.09
N ASP A 50 -4.48 -0.31 -12.37
CA ASP A 50 -3.57 0.62 -11.68
C ASP A 50 -3.89 0.67 -10.17
N TYR A 51 -3.41 -0.31 -9.42
CA TYR A 51 -3.48 -0.32 -7.97
C TYR A 51 -2.28 0.46 -7.43
N PRO A 52 -2.46 1.20 -6.33
CA PRO A 52 -1.30 1.70 -5.62
C PRO A 52 -0.44 0.50 -5.19
N ASP A 53 0.88 0.60 -5.39
CA ASP A 53 1.86 -0.37 -4.84
C ASP A 53 2.11 -0.10 -3.34
N GLU A 54 1.21 0.66 -2.71
CA GLU A 54 1.27 1.08 -1.31
C GLU A 54 0.19 0.36 -0.51
N ALA A 55 0.52 0.04 0.73
CA ALA A 55 -0.45 -0.47 1.70
C ALA A 55 -1.58 0.56 1.90
N ILE A 56 -2.81 0.06 1.89
CA ILE A 56 -4.02 0.81 2.21
C ILE A 56 -4.53 0.35 3.56
N VAL A 57 -4.86 1.31 4.41
CA VAL A 57 -5.52 1.09 5.70
C VAL A 57 -6.85 1.83 5.70
N TYR A 58 -7.90 1.16 6.18
CA TYR A 58 -9.23 1.75 6.27
C TYR A 58 -9.90 1.38 7.59
N VAL A 59 -10.62 2.34 8.19
CA VAL A 59 -11.40 2.15 9.43
C VAL A 59 -12.88 2.20 9.09
N ASP A 60 -13.60 1.11 9.38
CA ASP A 60 -15.05 1.03 9.16
C ASP A 60 -15.83 1.62 10.34
N TYR A 61 -15.29 1.50 11.55
CA TYR A 61 -15.93 1.95 12.77
C TYR A 61 -14.89 2.18 13.88
N PRO A 62 -15.05 3.20 14.75
CA PRO A 62 -16.14 4.18 14.77
C PRO A 62 -16.07 5.21 13.64
N SER A 63 -17.14 5.97 13.44
CA SER A 63 -17.14 7.09 12.50
C SER A 63 -16.32 8.25 13.06
N ILE A 64 -15.73 9.06 12.18
CA ILE A 64 -15.07 10.31 12.59
C ILE A 64 -16.07 11.21 13.33
N GLY A 65 -15.67 11.68 14.51
CA GLY A 65 -16.44 12.53 15.42
C GLY A 65 -17.42 11.78 16.32
N GLU A 66 -17.48 10.44 16.23
CA GLU A 66 -18.40 9.63 17.02
C GLU A 66 -18.07 9.70 18.53
N VAL A 67 -19.12 9.70 19.35
CA VAL A 67 -19.01 9.62 20.81
C VAL A 67 -19.17 8.17 21.23
N VAL A 68 -18.16 7.62 21.91
CA VAL A 68 -18.10 6.21 22.34
C VAL A 68 -17.95 6.11 23.86
N SER A 69 -18.33 4.97 24.43
CA SER A 69 -18.32 4.73 25.89
C SER A 69 -18.32 3.25 26.22
N GLY A 70 -17.83 2.85 27.39
CA GLY A 70 -17.81 1.46 27.84
C GLY A 70 -16.87 0.60 26.99
N THR A 71 -17.40 -0.43 26.33
CA THR A 71 -16.61 -1.28 25.43
C THR A 71 -16.86 -0.86 23.99
N VAL A 72 -15.81 -0.47 23.29
CA VAL A 72 -15.85 -0.10 21.86
C VAL A 72 -14.97 -1.05 21.06
N VAL A 73 -15.48 -1.52 19.92
CA VAL A 73 -14.67 -2.24 18.93
C VAL A 73 -14.20 -1.23 17.91
N ILE A 74 -12.91 -1.11 17.65
CA ILE A 74 -12.37 -0.36 16.51
C ILE A 74 -11.97 -1.38 15.45
N ARG A 75 -12.45 -1.22 14.22
CA ARG A 75 -12.28 -2.23 13.17
C ARG A 75 -12.14 -1.62 11.78
N GLY A 76 -11.59 -2.42 10.88
CA GLY A 76 -11.31 -2.01 9.52
C GLY A 76 -10.74 -3.13 8.66
N TRP A 77 -10.02 -2.73 7.62
CA TRP A 77 -9.20 -3.61 6.81
C TRP A 77 -7.87 -2.95 6.48
N ALA A 78 -6.87 -3.78 6.17
CA ALA A 78 -5.58 -3.31 5.69
C ALA A 78 -5.04 -4.29 4.64
N ALA A 79 -4.55 -3.77 3.51
CA ALA A 79 -4.04 -4.60 2.42
C ALA A 79 -3.18 -3.80 1.45
N ASN A 80 -2.34 -4.49 0.66
CA ASN A 80 -1.77 -3.95 -0.57
C ASN A 80 -2.45 -4.65 -1.76
N PRO A 81 -3.48 -4.05 -2.38
CA PRO A 81 -4.20 -4.68 -3.49
C PRO A 81 -3.34 -4.90 -4.73
N GLY A 82 -2.27 -4.12 -4.91
CA GLY A 82 -1.35 -4.28 -6.03
C GLY A 82 -0.43 -5.50 -5.91
N ARG A 83 -0.26 -6.04 -4.69
CA ARG A 83 0.73 -7.07 -4.35
C ARG A 83 0.19 -8.14 -3.38
N SER A 84 -1.13 -8.35 -3.38
CA SER A 84 -1.82 -9.26 -2.45
C SER A 84 -1.40 -10.73 -2.53
N ASP A 85 -0.71 -11.11 -3.61
CA ASP A 85 -0.19 -12.46 -3.85
C ASP A 85 1.11 -12.75 -3.10
N THR A 86 1.90 -11.71 -2.82
CA THR A 86 3.18 -11.84 -2.10
C THR A 86 3.26 -10.97 -0.85
N ARG A 87 2.32 -10.06 -0.62
CA ARG A 87 2.34 -9.12 0.50
C ARG A 87 1.10 -9.18 1.37
N VAL A 88 1.33 -8.95 2.64
CA VAL A 88 0.31 -8.90 3.70
C VAL A 88 0.49 -7.62 4.50
N VAL A 89 -0.62 -6.98 4.88
CA VAL A 89 -0.60 -5.79 5.73
C VAL A 89 -1.31 -6.11 7.04
N GLU A 90 -0.62 -5.91 8.15
CA GLU A 90 -1.21 -5.95 9.48
C GLU A 90 -1.43 -4.53 9.98
N ALA A 91 -2.49 -4.29 10.74
CA ALA A 91 -2.83 -2.97 11.25
C ALA A 91 -3.38 -3.03 12.67
N SER A 92 -3.03 -2.03 13.49
CA SER A 92 -3.46 -1.89 14.88
C SER A 92 -3.81 -0.44 15.21
N PRO A 93 -4.99 -0.17 15.79
CA PRO A 93 -5.38 1.17 16.22
C PRO A 93 -4.75 1.57 17.56
N ILE A 94 -4.53 2.87 17.70
CA ILE A 94 -4.11 3.58 18.92
C ILE A 94 -5.04 4.77 19.11
N LEU A 95 -5.45 5.01 20.36
CA LEU A 95 -6.11 6.25 20.75
C LEU A 95 -5.07 7.22 21.33
N TRP A 96 -4.96 8.41 20.75
CA TRP A 96 -3.99 9.43 21.15
C TRP A 96 -4.67 10.73 21.54
N ASP A 97 -4.40 11.24 22.75
CA ASP A 97 -4.94 12.52 23.24
C ASP A 97 -3.99 13.71 23.05
N GLY A 98 -2.90 13.53 22.29
CA GLY A 98 -1.81 14.50 22.17
C GLY A 98 -0.67 14.30 23.19
N THR A 99 -0.88 13.54 24.27
CA THR A 99 0.08 13.30 25.36
C THR A 99 0.28 11.81 25.64
N ASN A 100 -0.80 11.04 25.78
CA ASN A 100 -0.83 9.62 26.10
C ASN A 100 -1.34 8.81 24.92
N ARG A 101 -0.80 7.59 24.77
CA ARG A 101 -1.27 6.59 23.82
C ARG A 101 -1.96 5.46 24.57
N TYR A 102 -3.17 5.12 24.16
CA TYR A 102 -3.96 4.03 24.70
C TYR A 102 -4.09 2.93 23.64
N PHE A 103 -3.78 1.71 24.05
CA PHE A 103 -3.81 0.51 23.21
C PHE A 103 -4.98 -0.37 23.63
N SER A 104 -5.36 -1.30 22.76
CA SER A 104 -6.39 -2.29 23.06
C SER A 104 -5.89 -3.24 24.15
N ASP A 105 -6.59 -3.29 25.28
CA ASP A 105 -6.32 -4.23 26.38
C ASP A 105 -6.99 -5.60 26.18
N PHE A 106 -7.88 -5.72 25.18
CA PHE A 106 -8.66 -6.93 24.90
C PHE A 106 -8.21 -7.61 23.60
N SER A 107 -8.81 -8.76 23.33
CA SER A 107 -8.57 -9.59 22.14
C SER A 107 -8.55 -8.78 20.84
N SER A 108 -7.60 -9.11 19.98
CA SER A 108 -7.58 -8.72 18.57
C SER A 108 -7.99 -9.88 17.68
N THR A 109 -8.62 -9.57 16.56
CA THR A 109 -8.83 -10.51 15.46
C THR A 109 -8.15 -9.95 14.22
N TYR A 110 -7.11 -10.65 13.76
CA TYR A 110 -6.50 -10.42 12.46
C TYR A 110 -7.14 -11.34 11.41
N TYR A 111 -7.00 -10.99 10.15
CA TYR A 111 -7.45 -11.81 9.02
C TYR A 111 -8.95 -12.13 9.06
N SER A 112 -9.78 -11.16 9.47
CA SER A 112 -11.24 -11.29 9.43
C SER A 112 -11.77 -11.18 8.00
N GLN A 113 -12.90 -11.84 7.74
CA GLN A 113 -13.48 -11.90 6.39
C GLN A 113 -13.95 -10.52 5.88
N ARG A 114 -13.53 -10.18 4.66
CA ARG A 114 -13.82 -8.98 3.89
C ARG A 114 -14.13 -9.31 2.43
N PRO A 115 -15.21 -10.07 2.18
CA PRO A 115 -15.63 -10.38 0.80
C PRO A 115 -15.98 -9.11 0.02
N ASP A 116 -16.39 -8.03 0.70
CA ASP A 116 -16.62 -6.71 0.10
C ASP A 116 -15.35 -6.07 -0.44
N VAL A 117 -14.21 -6.21 0.26
CA VAL A 117 -12.91 -5.72 -0.19
C VAL A 117 -12.40 -6.55 -1.38
N ALA A 118 -12.49 -7.88 -1.25
CA ALA A 118 -12.15 -8.79 -2.34
C ALA A 118 -12.98 -8.52 -3.61
N GLU A 119 -14.29 -8.31 -3.48
CA GLU A 119 -15.17 -7.97 -4.60
C GLU A 119 -14.81 -6.62 -5.22
N TYR A 120 -14.57 -5.59 -4.40
CA TYR A 120 -14.23 -4.25 -4.89
C TYR A 120 -12.95 -4.27 -5.75
N TYR A 121 -11.93 -5.00 -5.31
CA TYR A 121 -10.65 -5.15 -6.01
C TYR A 121 -10.61 -6.32 -7.01
N ASP A 122 -11.70 -7.09 -7.15
CA ASP A 122 -11.74 -8.31 -7.96
C ASP A 122 -10.57 -9.26 -7.66
N ASP A 123 -10.27 -9.43 -6.36
CA ASP A 123 -9.10 -10.17 -5.88
C ASP A 123 -9.44 -11.03 -4.64
N PRO A 124 -9.50 -12.37 -4.79
CA PRO A 124 -9.84 -13.27 -3.70
C PRO A 124 -8.79 -13.32 -2.59
N ASN A 125 -7.53 -12.92 -2.83
CA ASN A 125 -6.50 -12.89 -1.78
C ASN A 125 -6.84 -11.87 -0.69
N LEU A 126 -7.71 -10.90 -1.00
CA LEU A 126 -8.13 -9.86 -0.08
C LEU A 126 -9.29 -10.28 0.83
N GLU A 127 -9.80 -11.51 0.72
CA GLU A 127 -10.93 -11.99 1.53
C GLU A 127 -10.61 -11.97 3.03
N TYR A 128 -9.36 -12.08 3.45
CA TYR A 128 -8.97 -12.14 4.86
C TYR A 128 -8.09 -10.96 5.26
N THR A 129 -8.54 -9.74 4.98
CA THR A 129 -7.79 -8.48 5.23
C THR A 129 -8.35 -7.65 6.38
N GLY A 130 -9.42 -8.15 7.04
CA GLY A 130 -10.07 -7.43 8.12
C GLY A 130 -9.31 -7.50 9.44
N TRP A 131 -9.40 -6.43 10.23
CA TRP A 131 -8.86 -6.36 11.59
C TRP A 131 -9.91 -5.77 12.55
N ALA A 132 -9.87 -6.17 13.82
CA ALA A 132 -10.71 -5.59 14.87
C ALA A 132 -10.06 -5.70 16.25
N TYR A 133 -10.19 -4.64 17.05
CA TYR A 133 -9.63 -4.51 18.40
C TYR A 133 -10.69 -3.98 19.35
N THR A 134 -10.71 -4.49 20.57
CA THR A 134 -11.68 -4.09 21.58
C THR A 134 -11.02 -3.23 22.64
N PHE A 135 -11.56 -2.04 22.88
CA PHE A 135 -11.11 -1.10 23.89
C PHE A 135 -12.14 -1.02 25.01
N ASP A 136 -11.68 -1.10 26.25
CA ASP A 136 -12.46 -0.68 27.42
C ASP A 136 -12.14 0.79 27.70
N THR A 137 -13.05 1.67 27.29
CA THR A 137 -12.89 3.10 27.47
C THR A 137 -13.11 3.54 28.91
N THR A 138 -13.60 2.68 29.81
CA THR A 138 -13.86 3.08 31.21
C THR A 138 -12.58 3.40 31.99
N ALA A 139 -11.43 2.87 31.54
CA ALA A 139 -10.10 3.20 32.05
C ALA A 139 -9.45 4.41 31.34
N ILE A 140 -10.07 4.92 30.28
CA ILE A 140 -9.58 6.05 29.48
C ILE A 140 -10.34 7.32 29.89
N PRO A 141 -9.65 8.43 30.22
CA PRO A 141 -10.32 9.69 30.56
C PRO A 141 -11.31 10.16 29.49
N ASN A 142 -12.39 10.84 29.90
CA ASN A 142 -13.30 11.47 28.94
C ASN A 142 -12.56 12.58 28.18
N GLY A 143 -12.68 12.61 26.86
CA GLY A 143 -11.89 13.51 26.01
C GLY A 143 -12.00 13.20 24.52
N THR A 144 -11.31 13.98 23.70
CA THR A 144 -11.19 13.76 22.25
C THR A 144 -9.86 13.09 21.95
N TYR A 145 -9.90 12.07 21.11
CA TYR A 145 -8.76 11.21 20.78
C TYR A 145 -8.62 11.10 19.27
N ASP A 146 -7.40 11.28 18.76
CA ASP A 146 -7.05 10.85 17.41
C ASP A 146 -6.98 9.32 17.38
N VAL A 147 -7.67 8.71 16.42
CA VAL A 147 -7.50 7.30 16.07
C VAL A 147 -6.34 7.23 15.09
N VAL A 148 -5.21 6.72 15.54
CA VAL A 148 -4.01 6.50 14.73
C VAL A 148 -3.89 5.02 14.47
N ILE A 149 -3.65 4.63 13.22
CA ILE A 149 -3.42 3.23 12.85
C ILE A 149 -1.93 3.04 12.61
N GLU A 150 -1.33 2.13 13.36
CA GLU A 150 -0.02 1.58 13.02
C GLU A 150 -0.23 0.44 12.03
N SER A 151 0.53 0.42 10.94
CA SER A 151 0.51 -0.70 10.01
C SER A 151 1.91 -1.20 9.66
N TRP A 152 2.00 -2.50 9.42
CA TRP A 152 3.21 -3.20 9.02
C TRP A 152 2.92 -3.96 7.74
N GLU A 153 3.70 -3.70 6.71
CA GLU A 153 3.65 -4.47 5.48
C GLU A 153 4.75 -5.52 5.50
N PHE A 154 4.38 -6.74 5.14
CA PHE A 154 5.30 -7.84 5.02
C PHE A 154 5.26 -8.44 3.63
N GLU A 155 6.42 -8.86 3.13
CA GLU A 155 6.56 -9.56 1.86
C GLU A 155 7.07 -10.99 2.11
N TYR A 156 6.48 -11.94 1.40
CA TYR A 156 6.92 -13.32 1.38
C TYR A 156 8.28 -13.43 0.68
N ASP A 157 9.28 -13.94 1.39
CA ASP A 157 10.61 -14.21 0.84
C ASP A 157 10.75 -15.70 0.49
N PRO A 158 10.83 -16.07 -0.81
CA PRO A 158 11.01 -17.46 -1.22
C PRO A 158 12.43 -18.00 -1.01
N GLU A 159 13.42 -17.15 -0.75
CA GLU A 159 14.84 -17.53 -0.61
C GLU A 159 15.26 -17.90 0.82
N ASP A 160 14.41 -17.65 1.84
CA ASP A 160 14.55 -18.15 3.22
C ASP A 160 13.51 -19.24 3.57
N PRO A 161 13.67 -20.48 3.06
CA PRO A 161 12.73 -21.57 3.30
C PRO A 161 12.85 -22.19 4.71
N GLU A 162 13.86 -21.84 5.52
CA GLU A 162 14.01 -22.38 6.87
C GLU A 162 13.09 -21.70 7.89
N THR A 163 12.70 -20.44 7.65
CA THR A 163 11.80 -19.69 8.53
C THR A 163 10.38 -19.55 7.98
N GLY A 164 10.17 -19.67 6.67
CA GLY A 164 8.88 -19.35 6.03
C GLY A 164 8.44 -17.91 6.33
N ALA A 165 9.38 -17.02 6.64
CA ALA A 165 9.12 -15.75 7.26
C ALA A 165 8.77 -14.68 6.24
N PHE A 166 7.59 -14.12 6.40
CA PHE A 166 7.26 -12.79 5.96
C PHE A 166 8.30 -11.80 6.52
N THR A 167 8.98 -11.06 5.64
CA THR A 167 9.90 -9.98 6.03
C THR A 167 9.12 -8.68 6.10
N GLN A 168 9.24 -7.95 7.21
CA GLN A 168 8.66 -6.62 7.29
C GLN A 168 9.42 -5.69 6.33
N ILE A 169 8.71 -5.11 5.37
CA ILE A 169 9.27 -4.23 4.35
C ILE A 169 8.87 -2.77 4.53
N ASP A 170 7.77 -2.50 5.23
CA ASP A 170 7.32 -1.14 5.50
C ASP A 170 6.63 -0.99 6.87
N TYR A 171 6.52 0.27 7.32
CA TYR A 171 5.80 0.68 8.52
C TYR A 171 5.20 2.07 8.34
N SER A 172 3.91 2.22 8.66
CA SER A 172 3.19 3.49 8.59
C SER A 172 2.46 3.83 9.89
N LEU A 173 2.20 5.13 10.05
CA LEU A 173 1.35 5.73 11.08
C LEU A 173 0.33 6.64 10.41
N ASP A 174 -0.89 6.15 10.26
CA ASP A 174 -1.96 6.86 9.56
C ASP A 174 -3.01 7.38 10.54
N THR A 175 -3.26 8.70 10.52
CA THR A 175 -4.32 9.28 11.35
C THR A 175 -5.66 9.16 10.62
N TYR A 176 -6.57 8.34 11.15
CA TYR A 176 -7.92 8.19 10.62
C TYR A 176 -8.78 9.44 10.88
N GLY A 177 -8.77 9.92 12.12
CA GLY A 177 -9.57 11.04 12.56
C GLY A 177 -9.91 10.96 14.05
N GLN A 178 -10.69 11.92 14.53
CA GLN A 178 -10.99 12.05 15.95
C GLN A 178 -12.24 11.30 16.36
N ILE A 179 -12.25 10.80 17.60
CA ILE A 179 -13.44 10.32 18.31
C ILE A 179 -13.52 10.98 19.68
N THR A 180 -14.68 10.92 20.33
CA THR A 180 -14.85 11.40 21.70
C THR A 180 -15.19 10.25 22.63
N ILE A 181 -14.45 10.09 23.73
CA ILE A 181 -14.79 9.17 24.81
C ILE A 181 -15.61 9.91 25.86
N GLN A 182 -16.77 9.35 26.22
CA GLN A 182 -17.65 9.87 27.26
C GLN A 182 -18.28 8.72 28.06
N ASN A 183 -17.58 8.27 29.11
CA ASN A 183 -18.08 7.31 30.09
C ASN A 183 -18.98 7.96 31.15
#